data_AF-A0A7Y0EHG5-F1
#
_entry.id   AF-A0A7Y0EHG5-F1
#
_cell.length_a   1.000
_cell.length_b   1.000
_cell.length_c   1.000
_cell.angle_alpha   90.00
_cell.angle_beta   90.00
_cell.angle_gamma   90.00
#
_symmetry.space_group_name_H-M   'P 1'
#
loop_
_entity.id
_entity.type
_entity.pdbx_description
1 polymer ?
#
loop_
_entity_poly.entity_id
_entity_poly.type
_entity_poly.pdbx_seq_one_letter_code
_entity_poly.pdbx_strand_id
1 'polypeptide(L)'
;MNFNKRYYFKNIANETLDIIDKGYYINHNSLNTISVVNNTTVDTIIDLRKKGISGNIIALNFASAKNPGGGFQTGANVQEESISRVSALYPCLIRCKEFYEYHKKHGNIFNSLNQTMKLTNNNLKLQIKF
;
A
#
# COMPACT_ATOMS: atom_id res chain seq x y z
N MET A 1 -37.67 -9.67 -17.11
CA MET A 1 -37.30 -10.60 -16.03
C MET A 1 -37.38 -9.84 -14.72
N ASN A 2 -38.41 -10.08 -13.90
CA ASN A 2 -38.69 -9.28 -12.71
C ASN A 2 -37.89 -9.85 -11.53
N PHE A 3 -36.70 -9.29 -11.26
CA PHE A 3 -35.90 -9.73 -10.12
C PHE A 3 -36.64 -9.40 -8.83
N ASN A 4 -36.95 -10.45 -8.06
CA ASN A 4 -37.65 -10.31 -6.78
C ASN A 4 -36.76 -9.48 -5.82
N LYS A 5 -37.11 -8.22 -5.59
CA LYS A 5 -36.35 -7.27 -4.76
C LYS A 5 -35.94 -7.88 -3.41
N ARG A 6 -36.79 -8.72 -2.82
CA ARG A 6 -36.52 -9.41 -1.55
C ARG A 6 -35.30 -10.33 -1.63
N TYR A 7 -35.12 -11.06 -2.74
CA TYR A 7 -33.98 -11.93 -2.95
C TYR A 7 -32.68 -11.13 -3.11
N TYR A 8 -32.73 -10.03 -3.86
CA TYR A 8 -31.59 -9.13 -4.06
C TYR A 8 -31.08 -8.53 -2.73
N PHE A 9 -31.99 -7.99 -1.91
CA PHE A 9 -31.61 -7.44 -0.60
C PHE A 9 -31.08 -8.50 0.37
N LYS A 10 -31.60 -9.73 0.30
CA LYS A 10 -31.09 -10.85 1.12
C LYS A 10 -29.66 -11.23 0.72
N ASN A 11 -29.35 -11.22 -0.57
CA ASN A 11 -27.99 -11.49 -1.06
C ASN A 11 -27.01 -10.40 -0.62
N ILE A 12 -27.37 -9.11 -0.77
CA ILE A 12 -26.53 -8.00 -0.29
C ILE A 12 -26.26 -8.13 1.21
N ALA A 13 -27.29 -8.43 2.02
CA ALA A 13 -27.13 -8.57 3.46
C ALA A 13 -26.17 -9.72 3.81
N ASN A 14 -26.29 -10.87 3.13
CA ASN A 14 -25.40 -12.01 3.35
C ASN A 14 -23.95 -11.72 2.92
N GLU A 15 -23.74 -11.08 1.76
CA GLU A 15 -22.40 -10.64 1.34
C GLU A 15 -21.81 -9.63 2.32
N THR A 16 -22.62 -8.71 2.83
CA THR A 16 -22.18 -7.73 3.83
C THR A 16 -21.75 -8.40 5.14
N LEU A 17 -22.52 -9.37 5.63
CA LEU A 17 -22.16 -10.14 6.82
C LEU A 17 -20.88 -10.95 6.61
N ASP A 18 -20.72 -11.57 5.46
CA ASP A 18 -19.51 -12.32 5.10
C ASP A 18 -18.26 -11.42 5.07
N ILE A 19 -18.39 -10.18 4.57
CA ILE A 19 -17.32 -9.18 4.59
C ILE A 19 -16.96 -8.78 6.02
N ILE A 20 -17.98 -8.57 6.88
CA ILE A 20 -17.78 -8.21 8.28
C ILE A 20 -17.04 -9.34 9.01
N ASP A 21 -17.48 -10.58 8.84
CA ASP A 21 -16.91 -11.75 9.50
C ASP A 21 -15.48 -12.05 9.01
N LYS A 22 -15.24 -11.94 7.70
CA LYS A 22 -13.89 -12.13 7.12
C LYS A 22 -12.97 -10.94 7.35
N GLY A 23 -13.54 -9.77 7.62
CA GLY A 23 -12.83 -8.49 7.70
C GLY A 23 -12.34 -7.98 6.34
N TYR A 24 -12.79 -8.56 5.22
CA TYR A 24 -12.38 -8.16 3.87
C TYR A 24 -13.42 -8.45 2.78
N TYR A 25 -13.48 -7.58 1.77
CA TYR A 25 -14.30 -7.75 0.55
C TYR A 25 -13.50 -8.45 -0.55
N ILE A 26 -14.15 -9.23 -1.42
CA ILE A 26 -13.55 -9.70 -2.69
C ILE A 26 -14.46 -9.30 -3.85
N ASN A 27 -14.00 -8.42 -4.74
CA ASN A 27 -14.68 -8.19 -6.02
C ASN A 27 -14.27 -9.27 -7.03
N HIS A 28 -15.21 -10.11 -7.44
CA HIS A 28 -15.03 -11.05 -8.54
C HIS A 28 -15.42 -10.40 -9.88
N ASN A 29 -14.58 -9.49 -10.35
CA ASN A 29 -14.57 -9.10 -11.76
C ASN A 29 -13.45 -9.90 -12.44
N SER A 30 -13.73 -10.54 -13.58
CA SER A 30 -12.86 -11.57 -14.21
C SER A 30 -11.45 -11.11 -14.60
N LEU A 31 -11.13 -9.83 -14.45
CA LEU A 31 -9.85 -9.22 -14.79
C LEU A 31 -9.08 -8.69 -13.58
N ASN A 32 -9.73 -8.39 -12.44
CA ASN A 32 -9.09 -7.78 -11.28
C ASN A 32 -9.75 -8.22 -9.96
N THR A 33 -8.96 -8.75 -9.03
CA THR A 33 -9.41 -9.08 -7.68
C THR A 33 -9.05 -7.93 -6.72
N ILE A 34 -10.05 -7.33 -6.08
CA ILE A 34 -9.86 -6.30 -5.05
C ILE A 34 -10.13 -6.95 -3.70
N SER A 35 -9.22 -6.77 -2.73
CA SER A 35 -9.44 -7.23 -1.36
C SER A 35 -9.03 -6.20 -0.30
N VAL A 36 -9.70 -6.23 0.86
CA VAL A 36 -9.52 -5.26 1.95
C VAL A 36 -9.14 -5.99 3.24
N VAL A 37 -7.88 -6.30 3.47
CA VAL A 37 -7.47 -7.15 4.61
C VAL A 37 -7.01 -6.34 5.84
N ASN A 38 -7.23 -6.87 7.04
CA ASN A 38 -6.69 -6.30 8.29
C ASN A 38 -5.28 -6.83 8.59
N ASN A 39 -4.33 -6.56 7.68
CA ASN A 39 -2.93 -6.99 7.79
C ASN A 39 -1.98 -5.80 7.59
N THR A 40 -0.73 -5.93 8.04
CA THR A 40 0.31 -4.97 7.66
C THR A 40 0.67 -5.14 6.17
N THR A 41 1.25 -4.10 5.57
CA THR A 41 1.72 -4.17 4.17
C THR A 41 2.77 -5.28 3.98
N VAL A 42 3.68 -5.45 4.93
CA VAL A 42 4.73 -6.48 4.86
C VAL A 42 4.13 -7.87 4.91
N ASP A 43 3.24 -8.13 5.89
CA ASP A 43 2.58 -9.43 6.02
C ASP A 43 1.75 -9.76 4.79
N THR A 44 1.02 -8.78 4.26
CA THR A 44 0.23 -8.96 3.04
C THR A 44 1.11 -9.37 1.85
N ILE A 45 2.27 -8.75 1.67
CA ILE A 45 3.18 -9.13 0.57
C ILE A 45 3.70 -10.56 0.76
N ILE A 46 4.08 -10.92 1.99
CA ILE A 46 4.54 -12.29 2.33
C ILE A 46 3.43 -13.30 2.03
N ASP A 47 2.20 -13.02 2.44
CA ASP A 47 1.05 -13.89 2.21
C ASP A 47 0.74 -14.04 0.73
N LEU A 48 0.81 -12.97 -0.06
CA LEU A 48 0.65 -13.03 -1.52
C LEU A 48 1.74 -13.89 -2.17
N ARG A 49 2.98 -13.81 -1.71
CA ARG A 49 4.07 -14.68 -2.18
C ARG A 49 3.84 -16.14 -1.81
N LYS A 50 3.44 -16.43 -0.58
CA LYS A 50 3.08 -17.78 -0.13
C LYS A 50 1.91 -18.38 -0.94
N LYS A 51 0.96 -17.55 -1.38
CA LYS A 51 -0.15 -17.94 -2.27
C LYS A 51 0.28 -18.17 -3.73
N GLY A 52 1.56 -18.00 -4.06
CA GLY A 52 2.08 -18.25 -5.40
C GLY A 52 1.81 -17.13 -6.41
N ILE A 53 1.46 -15.92 -5.94
CA ILE A 53 1.31 -14.76 -6.83
C ILE A 53 2.66 -14.44 -7.47
N SER A 54 2.74 -14.60 -8.78
CA SER A 54 3.94 -14.40 -9.59
C SER A 54 4.09 -12.93 -10.02
N GLY A 55 5.25 -12.59 -10.59
CA GLY A 55 5.54 -11.22 -11.04
C GLY A 55 5.89 -10.24 -9.91
N ASN A 56 5.91 -8.95 -10.21
CA ASN A 56 6.27 -7.92 -9.25
C ASN A 56 5.06 -7.50 -8.41
N ILE A 57 5.17 -7.64 -7.08
CA ILE A 57 4.22 -7.04 -6.15
C ILE A 57 4.67 -5.60 -5.90
N ILE A 58 3.75 -4.65 -6.03
CA ILE A 58 3.98 -3.23 -5.79
C ILE A 58 3.17 -2.83 -4.56
N ALA A 59 3.81 -2.13 -3.64
CA ALA A 59 3.17 -1.57 -2.45
C ALA A 59 3.35 -0.05 -2.42
N LEU A 60 2.31 0.65 -1.96
CA LEU A 60 2.38 2.09 -1.72
C LEU A 60 3.01 2.34 -0.35
N ASN A 61 4.07 3.15 -0.33
CA ASN A 61 4.70 3.63 0.91
C ASN A 61 4.01 4.92 1.37
N PHE A 62 3.55 4.97 2.62
CA PHE A 62 3.05 6.17 3.29
C PHE A 62 4.22 7.01 3.78
N ALA A 63 4.94 7.57 2.81
CA ALA A 63 6.25 8.16 3.02
C ALA A 63 6.21 9.47 3.82
N SER A 64 7.18 9.65 4.70
CA SER A 64 7.52 10.94 5.28
C SER A 64 8.07 11.87 4.21
N ALA A 65 7.51 13.07 4.11
CA ALA A 65 8.03 14.10 3.23
C ALA A 65 9.42 14.62 3.68
N LYS A 66 9.79 14.43 4.95
CA LYS A 66 10.96 15.10 5.55
C LYS A 66 12.11 14.14 5.86
N ASN A 67 11.80 12.90 6.25
CA ASN A 67 12.78 11.97 6.78
C ASN A 67 12.75 10.67 5.96
N PRO A 68 13.83 10.28 5.28
CA PRO A 68 13.85 9.02 4.54
C PRO A 68 13.67 7.83 5.49
N GLY A 69 12.66 7.01 5.24
CA GLY A 69 12.31 5.88 6.12
C GLY A 69 11.69 6.31 7.45
N GLY A 70 11.19 7.54 7.54
CA GLY A 70 10.53 8.06 8.74
C GLY A 70 11.44 8.03 9.97
N GLY A 71 10.92 7.52 11.07
CA GLY A 71 11.62 7.32 12.34
C GLY A 71 12.05 5.87 12.61
N PHE A 72 12.38 5.08 11.57
CA PHE A 72 12.54 3.62 11.76
C PHE A 72 13.65 3.23 12.75
N GLN A 73 14.67 4.09 12.91
CA GLN A 73 15.77 3.92 13.85
C GLN A 73 15.35 4.13 15.31
N THR A 74 14.27 4.87 15.56
CA THR A 74 13.76 5.16 16.91
C THR A 74 12.64 4.20 17.34
N GLY A 75 12.39 3.13 16.58
CA GLY A 75 11.42 2.10 16.94
C GLY A 75 9.95 2.47 16.66
N ALA A 76 9.68 3.45 15.80
CA ALA A 76 8.30 3.79 15.46
C ALA A 76 7.58 2.63 14.72
N ASN A 77 6.32 2.40 15.09
CA ASN A 77 5.46 1.35 14.53
C ASN A 77 4.45 1.94 13.53
N VAL A 78 4.99 2.46 12.44
CA VAL A 78 4.24 3.00 11.31
C VAL A 78 4.64 2.23 10.04
N GLN A 79 3.86 2.35 8.97
CA GLN A 79 3.99 1.54 7.77
C GLN A 79 5.35 1.75 7.07
N GLU A 80 5.76 3.00 6.84
CA GLU A 80 7.04 3.32 6.20
C GLU A 80 8.23 2.73 6.97
N GLU A 81 8.22 2.87 8.30
CA GLU A 81 9.28 2.39 9.18
C GLU A 81 9.36 0.86 9.19
N SER A 82 8.20 0.21 9.18
CA SER A 82 8.11 -1.25 9.10
C SER A 82 8.69 -1.76 7.79
N ILE A 83 8.34 -1.13 6.65
CA ILE A 83 8.90 -1.48 5.34
C ILE A 83 10.41 -1.17 5.30
N SER A 84 10.83 -0.03 5.85
CA SER A 84 12.24 0.41 5.87
C SER A 84 13.14 -0.51 6.68
N ARG A 85 12.64 -1.10 7.77
CA ARG A 85 13.40 -2.06 8.60
C ARG A 85 13.67 -3.39 7.92
N VAL A 86 12.73 -3.87 7.10
CA VAL A 86 12.74 -5.24 6.57
C VAL A 86 13.03 -5.32 5.08
N SER A 87 13.44 -4.21 4.47
CA SER A 87 13.70 -4.14 3.02
C SER A 87 14.85 -3.19 2.67
N ALA A 88 15.19 -3.15 1.39
CA ALA A 88 16.14 -2.18 0.84
C ALA A 88 15.54 -0.79 0.59
N LEU A 89 14.35 -0.47 1.13
CA LEU A 89 13.70 0.84 0.93
C LEU A 89 14.58 2.00 1.42
N TYR A 90 15.12 1.93 2.64
CA TYR A 90 15.90 3.05 3.20
C TYR A 90 17.14 3.42 2.35
N PRO A 91 18.01 2.47 1.94
CA PRO A 91 19.12 2.77 1.01
C PRO A 91 18.67 3.40 -0.32
N CYS A 92 17.47 3.09 -0.81
CA CYS A 92 16.91 3.73 -1.99
C CYS A 92 16.48 5.17 -1.71
N LEU A 93 15.80 5.41 -0.58
CA LEU A 93 15.29 6.74 -0.22
C LEU A 93 16.42 7.75 0.02
N ILE A 94 17.53 7.36 0.64
CA ILE A 94 18.66 8.27 0.88
C ILE A 94 19.36 8.76 -0.41
N ARG A 95 19.09 8.11 -1.55
CA ARG A 95 19.57 8.54 -2.87
C ARG A 95 18.70 9.65 -3.48
N CYS A 96 17.48 9.85 -2.98
CA CYS A 96 16.54 10.88 -3.45
C CYS A 96 16.67 12.18 -2.64
N LYS A 97 17.88 12.70 -2.48
CA LYS A 97 18.18 13.82 -1.56
C LYS A 97 17.38 15.08 -1.91
N GLU A 98 17.23 15.38 -3.19
CA GLU A 98 16.56 16.59 -3.68
C GLU A 98 15.10 16.64 -3.21
N PHE A 99 14.41 15.49 -3.20
CA PHE A 99 13.04 15.38 -2.69
C PHE A 99 12.95 15.80 -1.22
N TYR A 100 13.81 15.25 -0.37
CA TYR A 100 13.75 15.54 1.08
C TYR A 100 14.22 16.96 1.40
N GLU A 101 15.24 17.46 0.71
CA GLU A 101 15.71 18.83 0.89
C GLU A 101 14.65 19.86 0.49
N TYR A 102 13.94 19.63 -0.62
CA TYR A 102 12.84 20.48 -1.05
C TYR A 102 11.77 20.57 0.05
N HIS A 103 11.29 19.44 0.56
CA HIS A 103 10.22 19.40 1.55
C HIS A 103 10.65 19.93 2.93
N LYS A 104 11.93 19.77 3.31
CA LYS A 104 12.49 20.40 4.52
C LYS A 104 12.47 21.92 4.42
N LYS A 105 12.83 22.48 3.26
CA LYS A 105 12.88 23.94 3.04
C LYS A 105 11.49 24.56 2.90
N HIS A 106 10.52 23.86 2.33
CA HIS A 106 9.24 24.46 1.94
C HIS A 106 8.10 24.25 2.93
N GLY A 107 8.28 23.44 3.99
CA GLY A 107 7.47 23.39 5.22
C GLY A 107 5.95 23.10 5.10
N ASN A 108 5.38 23.26 3.92
CA ASN A 108 3.95 23.27 3.67
C ASN A 108 3.47 21.85 3.33
N ILE A 109 2.59 21.36 4.19
CA ILE A 109 1.91 20.06 4.08
C ILE A 109 1.22 19.90 2.71
N PHE A 110 0.69 20.97 2.13
CA PHE A 110 0.00 20.95 0.83
C PHE A 110 0.92 20.68 -0.37
N ASN A 111 2.21 21.03 -0.31
CA ASN A 111 3.14 20.77 -1.42
C ASN A 111 3.59 19.30 -1.49
N SER A 112 3.40 18.54 -0.40
CA SER A 112 3.75 17.11 -0.36
C SER A 112 2.84 16.24 -1.23
N LEU A 113 1.57 16.62 -1.40
CA LEU A 113 0.62 15.87 -2.23
C LEU A 113 0.92 16.02 -3.73
N ASN A 114 1.41 17.20 -4.16
CA ASN A 114 1.69 17.50 -5.57
C ASN A 114 3.06 16.99 -6.07
N GLN A 115 3.92 16.47 -5.19
CA GLN A 115 5.19 15.82 -5.56
C GLN A 115 5.17 14.29 -5.39
N THR A 116 4.02 13.71 -5.04
CA THR A 116 3.84 12.25 -5.08
C THR A 116 3.99 11.77 -6.54
N MET A 117 5.15 11.17 -6.85
CA MET A 117 5.49 10.46 -8.09
C MET A 117 5.66 11.28 -9.38
N LYS A 118 6.80 11.98 -9.50
CA LYS A 118 7.52 12.15 -10.78
C LYS A 118 8.87 11.40 -10.77
N LEU A 119 8.90 10.18 -10.26
CA LEU A 119 10.03 9.25 -10.39
C LEU A 119 9.75 8.14 -11.43
N THR A 120 8.80 8.37 -12.34
CA THR A 120 8.46 7.44 -13.43
C THR A 120 9.27 7.60 -14.69
N ASN A 121 10.20 8.56 -14.76
CA ASN A 121 11.13 8.65 -15.88
C ASN A 121 12.55 8.30 -15.42
N ASN A 122 12.93 7.07 -15.75
CA ASN A 122 14.25 6.44 -15.64
C ASN A 122 14.53 5.64 -14.35
N ASN A 123 14.10 4.37 -14.39
CA ASN A 123 14.77 3.22 -13.76
C ASN A 123 14.88 3.12 -12.23
N LEU A 124 13.85 3.52 -11.48
CA LEU A 124 13.69 3.10 -10.08
C LEU A 124 12.34 2.40 -9.88
N LYS A 125 12.20 1.21 -10.47
CA LYS A 125 11.25 0.22 -9.94
C LYS A 125 11.76 -0.17 -8.56
N LEU A 126 11.08 0.28 -7.51
CA LEU A 126 11.31 -0.24 -6.17
C LEU A 126 10.73 -1.66 -6.11
N GLN A 127 11.43 -2.61 -6.74
CA GLN A 127 11.21 -4.03 -6.58
C GLN A 127 11.72 -4.39 -5.20
N ILE A 128 10.80 -4.54 -4.24
CA ILE A 128 11.08 -5.33 -3.05
C ILE A 128 11.16 -6.78 -3.53
N LYS A 129 12.36 -7.23 -3.88
CA LYS A 129 12.64 -8.64 -4.15
C LYS A 129 12.64 -9.37 -2.81
N PHE A 130 11.70 -10.28 -2.63
CA PHE A 130 11.83 -11.42 -1.72
C PHE A 130 12.41 -12.58 -2.52
#